data_AF-A0A928PY00-F1
#
_entry.id   AF-A0A928PY00-F1
#
_cell.length_a   1.000
_cell.length_b   1.000
_cell.length_c   1.000
_cell.angle_alpha   90.00
_cell.angle_beta   90.00
_cell.angle_gamma   90.00
#
_symmetry.space_group_name_H-M   'P 1'
#
loop_
_entity.id
_entity.type
_entity.pdbx_description
1 polymer ?
#
loop_
_entity_poly.entity_id
_entity_poly.type
_entity_poly.pdbx_seq_one_letter_code
_entity_poly.pdbx_strand_id
1 'polypeptide(L)'
;MKRNKAISLILTLVLALTVSMQGLCFTAFAETDATSLLLGDANLDNKVNIKDATNIQKSIAKITTFGEIAKNTADVDKNKNINIKDATAIQKWVANIDVPYLIGQLFEYIGENVSKGGFILLNINPEIRIGYNADGNVTTVTAENKDAEALLHNFKGYEGKSCKAVVDSLLVLVNDAGYLIDEIDGENKVIVIQLEAGSMAPKEGFMEELESNAKNTVKSLEVKPEFIKIEDKDYDIKYNTSAKPSEFITLEKAIEIALAYSNIWAEDAIFEEKEYDIDDGTPYYELEFTANGYEFECEVNALNGKVVEFEKEKSKSGTADEIKPEDFISLNEAKKIALIDANVNEADARFDDKEFDLDDGTPYYELEFTANGLEYEY
;
A
#
# COMPACT_ATOMS: atom_id res chain seq x y z
N MET A 1 0.73 66.73 50.01
CA MET A 1 1.93 65.89 49.82
C MET A 1 1.54 64.68 48.97
N LYS A 2 2.15 64.59 47.79
CA LYS A 2 2.41 63.45 46.87
C LYS A 2 1.52 62.18 46.98
N ARG A 3 1.00 61.59 45.90
CA ARG A 3 1.02 61.89 44.45
C ARG A 3 0.22 60.79 43.72
N ASN A 4 -0.46 61.21 42.64
CA ASN A 4 -0.65 60.51 41.35
C ASN A 4 -1.63 59.32 41.25
N LYS A 5 -2.48 59.20 40.23
CA LYS A 5 -2.78 60.06 39.07
C LYS A 5 -4.05 59.53 38.36
N ALA A 6 -4.94 60.48 38.03
CA ALA A 6 -5.74 60.66 36.81
C ALA A 6 -6.72 59.53 36.36
N ILE A 7 -8.05 59.75 36.24
CA ILE A 7 -8.79 60.76 35.43
C ILE A 7 -8.43 60.56 33.95
N SER A 8 -9.29 60.47 32.93
CA SER A 8 -10.73 60.50 32.72
C SER A 8 -10.90 60.45 31.19
N LEU A 9 -12.14 60.25 30.76
CA LEU A 9 -12.73 60.81 29.55
C LEU A 9 -12.63 60.01 28.24
N ILE A 10 -13.85 59.71 27.81
CA ILE A 10 -14.32 59.21 26.53
C ILE A 10 -14.17 60.32 25.46
N LEU A 11 -13.91 59.89 24.21
CA LEU A 11 -14.45 60.39 22.92
C LEU A 11 -13.43 60.88 21.85
N THR A 12 -13.44 60.13 20.72
CA THR A 12 -13.16 60.49 19.30
C THR A 12 -11.77 60.97 18.85
N LEU A 13 -11.12 60.24 17.92
CA LEU A 13 -11.19 60.45 16.44
C LEU A 13 -10.16 59.57 15.65
N VAL A 14 -10.68 58.72 14.75
CA VAL A 14 -10.22 58.28 13.39
C VAL A 14 -8.72 58.17 13.03
N LEU A 15 -8.24 56.97 12.60
CA LEU A 15 -7.75 56.69 11.23
C LEU A 15 -7.50 55.18 10.99
N ALA A 16 -7.78 54.77 9.74
CA ALA A 16 -7.90 53.43 9.14
C ALA A 16 -6.73 52.43 9.27
N LEU A 17 -7.05 51.13 9.21
CA LEU A 17 -6.66 50.28 8.06
C LEU A 17 -7.54 49.02 7.96
N THR A 18 -8.11 48.82 6.79
CA THR A 18 -8.85 47.64 6.30
C THR A 18 -7.92 46.52 5.85
N VAL A 19 -8.38 45.26 5.93
CA VAL A 19 -8.16 44.05 5.08
C VAL A 19 -8.49 42.86 6.00
N SER A 20 -9.28 41.82 5.70
CA SER A 20 -10.15 41.40 4.60
C SER A 20 -11.07 40.32 5.21
N MET A 21 -12.34 40.31 4.83
CA MET A 21 -13.34 39.31 5.23
C MET A 21 -13.60 38.41 4.02
N GLN A 22 -13.39 37.10 4.16
CA GLN A 22 -13.85 36.01 3.29
C GLN A 22 -13.51 34.74 4.08
N GLY A 23 -14.38 33.80 4.40
CA GLY A 23 -15.75 33.53 4.04
C GLY A 23 -15.95 32.08 4.49
N LEU A 24 -16.93 31.83 5.35
CA LEU A 24 -17.31 30.49 5.77
C LEU A 24 -17.70 29.66 4.55
N CYS A 25 -17.01 28.55 4.33
CA CYS A 25 -17.57 27.43 3.58
C CYS A 25 -17.64 26.24 4.54
N PHE A 26 -18.87 25.96 4.97
CA PHE A 26 -19.27 24.75 5.66
C PHE A 26 -19.01 23.58 4.69
N THR A 27 -18.07 22.70 5.01
CA THR A 27 -18.10 21.33 4.51
C THR A 27 -18.36 20.45 5.72
N ALA A 28 -19.54 19.83 5.72
CA ALA A 28 -19.87 18.77 6.65
C ALA A 28 -18.94 17.60 6.33
N PHE A 29 -17.85 17.48 7.06
CA PHE A 29 -17.13 16.22 7.13
C PHE A 29 -17.93 15.30 8.05
N ALA A 30 -18.30 14.14 7.52
CA ALA A 30 -18.89 13.07 8.28
C ALA A 30 -18.00 12.80 9.50
N GLU A 31 -18.63 12.88 10.66
CA GLU A 31 -18.10 12.54 11.97
C GLU A 31 -17.56 11.10 11.90
N THR A 32 -16.25 10.97 11.73
CA THR A 32 -15.56 9.73 12.07
C THR A 32 -15.54 9.69 13.58
N ASP A 33 -16.30 8.77 14.16
CA ASP A 33 -16.47 8.60 15.60
C ASP A 33 -15.11 8.20 16.21
N ALA A 34 -14.25 9.19 16.45
CA ALA A 34 -13.05 9.06 17.24
C ALA A 34 -13.51 8.73 18.65
N THR A 35 -13.49 7.44 18.99
CA THR A 35 -13.77 6.97 20.35
C THR A 35 -12.89 7.75 21.31
N SER A 36 -13.51 8.64 22.10
CA SER A 36 -12.82 9.57 22.98
C SER A 36 -12.33 8.82 24.22
N LEU A 37 -11.14 8.25 24.12
CA LEU A 37 -10.53 7.48 25.22
C LEU A 37 -10.23 8.39 26.41
N LEU A 38 -10.49 7.92 27.63
CA LEU A 38 -10.19 8.64 28.87
C LEU A 38 -9.09 7.93 29.66
N LEU A 39 -8.14 8.69 30.22
CA LEU A 39 -7.12 8.11 31.10
C LEU A 39 -7.80 7.58 32.37
N GLY A 40 -7.62 6.30 32.68
CA GLY A 40 -8.28 5.60 33.78
C GLY A 40 -9.57 4.85 33.40
N ASP A 41 -10.02 4.92 32.15
CA ASP A 41 -11.15 4.12 31.64
C ASP A 41 -10.64 2.75 31.18
N ALA A 42 -10.59 1.79 32.09
CA ALA A 42 -9.99 0.48 31.88
C ALA A 42 -10.94 -0.50 31.19
N ASN A 43 -12.26 -0.24 31.21
CA ASN A 43 -13.25 -1.06 30.51
C ASN A 43 -13.76 -0.45 29.20
N LEU A 44 -13.26 0.73 28.83
CA LEU A 44 -13.56 1.45 27.59
C LEU A 44 -15.06 1.77 27.46
N ASP A 45 -15.71 2.11 28.58
CA ASP A 45 -17.12 2.51 28.61
C ASP A 45 -17.34 4.04 28.56
N ASN A 46 -16.26 4.79 28.27
CA ASN A 46 -16.14 6.24 28.25
C ASN A 46 -16.45 6.90 29.61
N LYS A 47 -16.33 6.18 30.72
CA LYS A 47 -16.57 6.70 32.07
C LYS A 47 -15.56 6.17 33.08
N VAL A 48 -14.69 7.05 33.56
CA VAL A 48 -13.79 6.69 34.68
C VAL A 48 -14.57 6.59 35.99
N ASN A 49 -14.68 5.39 36.55
CA ASN A 49 -15.39 5.09 37.79
C ASN A 49 -14.79 3.89 38.56
N ILE A 50 -15.45 3.45 39.63
CA ILE A 50 -14.93 2.36 40.48
C ILE A 50 -14.85 1.00 39.76
N LYS A 51 -15.62 0.82 38.68
CA LYS A 51 -15.56 -0.38 37.85
C LYS A 51 -14.20 -0.49 37.17
N ASP A 52 -13.56 0.60 36.77
CA ASP A 52 -12.24 0.58 36.15
C ASP A 52 -11.17 0.07 37.11
N ALA A 53 -11.15 0.60 38.33
CA ALA A 53 -10.29 0.08 39.39
C ALA A 53 -10.53 -1.42 39.67
N THR A 54 -11.79 -1.85 39.61
CA THR A 54 -12.16 -3.26 39.76
C THR A 54 -11.67 -4.11 38.58
N ASN A 55 -11.75 -3.60 37.36
CA ASN A 55 -11.27 -4.28 36.16
C ASN A 55 -9.75 -4.42 36.18
N ILE A 56 -9.02 -3.39 36.62
CA ILE A 56 -7.56 -3.46 36.82
C ILE A 56 -7.22 -4.55 37.85
N GLN A 57 -7.91 -4.57 38.99
CA GLN A 57 -7.70 -5.61 40.02
C GLN A 57 -7.98 -7.03 39.49
N LYS A 58 -9.04 -7.21 38.69
CA LYS A 58 -9.34 -8.49 38.01
C LYS A 58 -8.25 -8.86 37.02
N SER A 59 -7.69 -7.89 36.30
CA SER A 59 -6.60 -8.13 35.35
C SER A 59 -5.31 -8.56 36.04
N ILE A 60 -4.94 -7.91 37.14
CA ILE A 60 -3.80 -8.29 37.99
C ILE A 60 -3.98 -9.71 38.55
N ALA A 61 -5.21 -10.07 38.92
CA ALA A 61 -5.56 -11.41 39.37
C ALA A 61 -5.70 -12.46 38.23
N LYS A 62 -5.45 -12.06 36.96
CA LYS A 62 -5.59 -12.89 35.75
C LYS A 62 -7.00 -13.44 35.53
N ILE A 63 -8.02 -12.76 36.05
CA ILE A 63 -9.44 -13.09 35.86
C ILE A 63 -9.96 -12.50 34.54
N THR A 64 -9.33 -11.43 34.05
CA THR A 64 -9.72 -10.76 32.80
C THR A 64 -8.46 -10.29 32.06
N THR A 65 -8.44 -10.42 30.75
CA THR A 65 -7.33 -9.96 29.91
C THR A 65 -7.70 -8.63 29.27
N PHE A 66 -6.81 -7.65 29.33
CA PHE A 66 -7.00 -6.38 28.65
C PHE A 66 -6.44 -6.42 27.23
N GLY A 67 -7.17 -5.80 26.29
CA GLY A 67 -6.63 -5.37 25.00
C GLY A 67 -5.66 -4.20 25.18
N GLU A 68 -4.92 -3.86 24.14
CA GLU A 68 -3.82 -2.89 24.20
C GLU A 68 -4.28 -1.47 24.61
N ILE A 69 -5.41 -1.02 24.07
CA ILE A 69 -6.01 0.27 24.41
C ILE A 69 -6.39 0.31 25.90
N ALA A 70 -7.08 -0.74 26.38
CA ALA A 70 -7.46 -0.88 27.78
C ALA A 70 -6.25 -0.96 28.71
N LYS A 71 -5.12 -1.52 28.25
CA LYS A 71 -3.88 -1.53 29.02
C LYS A 71 -3.31 -0.13 29.20
N ASN A 72 -3.33 0.68 28.15
CA ASN A 72 -2.74 2.02 28.16
C ASN A 72 -3.64 3.05 28.87
N THR A 73 -4.97 2.91 28.77
CA THR A 73 -5.88 3.73 29.58
C THR A 73 -5.86 3.33 31.06
N ALA A 74 -5.62 2.05 31.37
CA ALA A 74 -5.50 1.56 32.74
C ALA A 74 -4.18 1.95 33.44
N ASP A 75 -3.10 2.17 32.70
CA ASP A 75 -1.79 2.61 33.21
C ASP A 75 -1.77 4.13 33.45
N VAL A 76 -2.37 4.55 34.57
CA VAL A 76 -2.60 5.97 34.87
C VAL A 76 -1.33 6.73 35.23
N ASP A 77 -0.28 6.04 35.71
CA ASP A 77 1.02 6.65 36.01
C ASP A 77 2.03 6.55 34.85
N LYS A 78 1.66 5.87 33.77
CA LYS A 78 2.42 5.71 32.52
C LYS A 78 3.77 5.00 32.71
N ASN A 79 3.85 4.08 33.67
CA ASN A 79 5.07 3.32 33.96
C ASN A 79 5.17 1.99 33.19
N LYS A 80 4.20 1.70 32.31
CA LYS A 80 4.05 0.49 31.49
C LYS A 80 3.72 -0.79 32.27
N ASN A 81 3.39 -0.68 33.55
CA ASN A 81 3.12 -1.82 34.42
C ASN A 81 1.80 -1.61 35.15
N ILE A 82 0.72 -2.19 34.62
CA ILE A 82 -0.59 -2.18 35.27
C ILE A 82 -0.52 -2.96 36.58
N ASN A 83 -0.68 -2.25 37.69
CA ASN A 83 -0.58 -2.81 39.01
C ASN A 83 -1.58 -2.16 39.98
N ILE A 84 -1.49 -2.55 41.26
CA ILE A 84 -2.47 -2.10 42.27
C ILE A 84 -2.42 -0.58 42.51
N LYS A 85 -1.30 0.08 42.19
CA LYS A 85 -1.16 1.54 42.30
C LYS A 85 -2.07 2.25 41.30
N ASP A 86 -2.27 1.71 40.11
CA ASP A 86 -3.15 2.29 39.09
C ASP A 86 -4.61 2.22 39.53
N ALA A 87 -5.04 1.04 40.00
CA ALA A 87 -6.36 0.86 40.61
C ALA A 87 -6.55 1.81 41.80
N THR A 88 -5.52 1.98 42.64
CA THR A 88 -5.56 2.87 43.82
C THR A 88 -5.64 4.35 43.40
N ALA A 89 -4.96 4.74 42.33
CA ALA A 89 -4.98 6.10 41.82
C ALA A 89 -6.36 6.46 41.25
N ILE A 90 -7.00 5.55 40.51
CA ILE A 90 -8.40 5.72 40.07
C ILE A 90 -9.34 5.80 41.27
N GLN A 91 -9.18 4.93 42.28
CA GLN A 91 -10.00 4.98 43.51
C GLN A 91 -9.88 6.31 44.25
N LYS A 92 -8.66 6.85 44.38
CA LYS A 92 -8.41 8.15 44.99
C LYS A 92 -9.06 9.28 44.18
N TRP A 93 -8.89 9.26 42.86
CA TRP A 93 -9.48 10.23 41.95
C TRP A 93 -11.02 10.22 42.03
N VAL A 94 -11.65 9.05 41.99
CA VAL A 94 -13.11 8.87 42.15
C VAL A 94 -13.60 9.39 43.51
N ALA A 95 -12.78 9.28 44.56
CA ALA A 95 -13.06 9.81 45.89
C ALA A 95 -12.76 11.31 46.05
N ASN A 96 -12.44 12.02 44.95
CA ASN A 96 -12.05 13.43 44.94
C ASN A 96 -10.81 13.73 45.82
N ILE A 97 -9.91 12.75 45.92
CA ILE A 97 -8.60 12.89 46.55
C ILE A 97 -7.60 13.27 45.46
N ASP A 98 -6.81 14.30 45.73
CA ASP A 98 -5.80 14.80 44.79
C ASP A 98 -4.79 13.72 44.41
N VAL A 99 -4.56 13.57 43.11
CA VAL A 99 -3.60 12.64 42.50
C VAL A 99 -2.86 13.34 41.38
N PRO A 100 -1.56 13.06 41.17
CA PRO A 100 -0.73 13.79 40.22
C PRO A 100 -0.93 13.35 38.76
N TYR A 101 -2.04 12.69 38.43
CA TYR A 101 -2.31 12.07 37.13
C TYR A 101 -3.57 12.68 36.50
N LEU A 102 -3.58 12.83 35.18
CA LEU A 102 -4.66 13.46 34.42
C LEU A 102 -5.85 12.50 34.18
N ILE A 103 -6.24 11.75 35.21
CA ILE A 103 -7.34 10.77 35.15
C ILE A 103 -8.64 11.49 34.77
N GLY A 104 -9.41 10.88 33.87
CA GLY A 104 -10.66 11.44 33.33
C GLY A 104 -10.48 12.50 32.24
N GLN A 105 -9.25 12.84 31.86
CA GLN A 105 -8.97 13.65 30.67
C GLN A 105 -8.83 12.77 29.42
N LEU A 106 -8.99 13.38 28.25
CA LEU A 106 -8.78 12.72 26.97
C LEU A 106 -7.37 12.13 26.93
N PHE A 107 -7.31 10.82 26.70
CA PHE A 107 -6.10 10.06 26.55
C PHE A 107 -5.83 9.86 25.07
N GLU A 108 -4.86 10.60 24.54
CA GLU A 108 -4.29 10.26 23.25
C GLU A 108 -3.49 8.96 23.41
N TYR A 109 -4.07 7.87 22.90
CA TYR A 109 -3.35 6.63 22.71
C TYR A 109 -2.25 6.86 21.65
N ILE A 110 -1.08 7.27 22.11
CA ILE A 110 0.17 7.10 21.36
C ILE A 110 0.69 5.72 21.74
N GLY A 111 0.27 4.70 20.98
CA GLY A 111 0.65 3.31 21.19
C GLY A 111 2.15 3.16 21.44
N GLU A 112 2.52 2.28 22.37
CA GLU A 112 3.91 2.01 22.68
C GLU A 112 4.63 1.45 21.46
N ASN A 113 5.47 2.27 20.81
CA ASN A 113 6.45 1.89 19.79
C ASN A 113 6.02 0.76 18.85
N VAL A 114 4.91 0.95 18.12
CA VAL A 114 5.01 0.63 16.69
C VAL A 114 6.01 1.66 16.17
N SER A 115 7.16 1.21 15.67
CA SER A 115 8.01 2.08 14.88
C SER A 115 7.09 2.81 13.90
N LYS A 116 6.89 4.13 14.05
CA LYS A 116 6.05 4.92 13.13
C LYS A 116 6.54 4.87 11.68
N GLY A 117 7.65 4.20 11.41
CA GLY A 117 8.05 3.86 10.05
C GLY A 117 7.61 2.44 9.69
N GLY A 118 8.47 1.72 8.99
CA GLY A 118 8.11 0.44 8.43
C GLY A 118 9.22 -0.09 7.54
N PHE A 119 8.83 -0.95 6.61
CA PHE A 119 9.74 -1.57 5.66
C PHE A 119 9.21 -1.40 4.25
N ILE A 120 10.10 -1.02 3.35
CA ILE A 120 9.90 -1.13 1.92
C ILE A 120 10.72 -2.33 1.46
N LEU A 121 10.10 -3.23 0.71
CA LEU A 121 10.80 -4.26 -0.04
C LEU A 121 10.95 -3.80 -1.48
N LEU A 122 12.19 -3.72 -1.94
CA LEU A 122 12.53 -3.55 -3.35
C LEU A 122 12.75 -4.94 -3.92
N ASN A 123 11.67 -5.50 -4.47
CA ASN A 123 11.68 -6.82 -5.08
C ASN A 123 12.05 -6.67 -6.57
N ILE A 124 13.35 -6.78 -6.76
CA ILE A 124 14.06 -6.94 -8.02
C ILE A 124 14.97 -8.15 -7.83
N ASN A 125 15.61 -8.63 -8.88
CA ASN A 125 16.79 -9.46 -8.69
C ASN A 125 17.99 -8.53 -8.71
N PRO A 126 18.59 -8.11 -7.56
CA PRO A 126 18.53 -8.68 -6.22
C PRO A 126 17.49 -8.08 -5.23
N GLU A 127 16.98 -8.89 -4.30
CA GLU A 127 15.88 -8.53 -3.38
C GLU A 127 16.40 -7.82 -2.12
N ILE A 128 15.97 -6.56 -1.91
CA ILE A 128 16.55 -5.66 -0.91
C ILE A 128 15.44 -5.05 -0.06
N ARG A 129 15.56 -5.17 1.27
CA ARG A 129 14.60 -4.63 2.23
C ARG A 129 15.16 -3.39 2.94
N ILE A 130 14.34 -2.35 3.03
CA ILE A 130 14.70 -1.02 3.51
C ILE A 130 13.82 -0.68 4.70
N GLY A 131 14.40 -0.66 5.90
CA GLY A 131 13.71 -0.18 7.10
C GLY A 131 13.78 1.33 7.18
N TYR A 132 12.71 1.98 7.63
CA TYR A 132 12.63 3.42 7.78
C TYR A 132 11.88 3.84 9.04
N ASN A 133 12.03 5.10 9.46
CA ASN A 133 11.40 5.68 10.64
C ASN A 133 10.16 6.56 10.29
N ALA A 134 9.55 7.19 11.29
CA ALA A 134 8.37 8.05 11.11
C ALA A 134 8.51 9.17 10.07
N ASP A 135 9.73 9.65 9.85
CA ASP A 135 10.03 10.76 8.95
C ASP A 135 10.35 10.27 7.52
N GLY A 136 10.32 8.96 7.28
CA GLY A 136 10.75 8.35 6.03
C GLY A 136 12.27 8.31 5.84
N ASN A 137 13.02 8.39 6.93
CA ASN A 137 14.48 8.25 6.92
C ASN A 137 14.86 6.79 7.18
N VAL A 138 15.78 6.28 6.37
CA VAL A 138 16.24 4.90 6.38
C VAL A 138 17.00 4.60 7.66
N THR A 139 16.66 3.48 8.28
CA THR A 139 17.29 2.93 9.49
C THR A 139 18.10 1.67 9.17
N THR A 140 17.65 0.86 8.21
CA THR A 140 18.31 -0.39 7.81
C THR A 140 18.21 -0.64 6.31
N VAL A 141 19.21 -1.32 5.75
CA VAL A 141 19.15 -1.93 4.41
C VAL A 141 19.65 -3.35 4.56
N THR A 142 18.81 -4.34 4.28
CA THR A 142 19.09 -5.77 4.41
C THR A 142 18.95 -6.48 3.07
N ALA A 143 19.79 -7.49 2.88
CA ALA A 143 19.71 -8.40 1.75
C ALA A 143 18.70 -9.50 2.08
N GLU A 144 17.74 -9.74 1.19
CA GLU A 144 16.74 -10.82 1.37
C GLU A 144 17.07 -12.04 0.48
N ASN A 145 18.05 -11.92 -0.42
CA ASN A 145 18.55 -13.03 -1.22
C ASN A 145 20.09 -12.97 -1.41
N LYS A 146 20.66 -14.04 -1.98
CA LYS A 146 22.11 -14.18 -2.18
C LYS A 146 22.70 -13.11 -3.11
N ASP A 147 21.97 -12.73 -4.14
CA ASP A 147 22.38 -11.67 -5.06
C ASP A 147 22.48 -10.32 -4.34
N ALA A 148 21.53 -10.03 -3.43
CA ALA A 148 21.54 -8.83 -2.60
C ALA A 148 22.69 -8.85 -1.59
N GLU A 149 23.01 -10.01 -1.00
CA GLU A 149 24.16 -10.15 -0.10
C GLU A 149 25.46 -9.79 -0.81
N ALA A 150 25.64 -10.28 -2.04
CA ALA A 150 26.80 -9.98 -2.87
C ALA A 150 26.85 -8.49 -3.24
N LEU A 151 25.70 -7.90 -3.59
CA LEU A 151 25.61 -6.51 -4.01
C LEU A 151 25.86 -5.53 -2.84
N LEU A 152 25.32 -5.81 -1.65
CA LEU A 152 25.27 -4.86 -0.53
C LEU A 152 26.52 -4.86 0.38
N HIS A 153 27.50 -5.73 0.16
CA HIS A 153 28.65 -5.89 1.06
C HIS A 153 29.35 -4.56 1.44
N ASN A 154 29.43 -3.61 0.49
CA ASN A 154 30.03 -2.28 0.67
C ASN A 154 29.03 -1.12 0.66
N PHE A 155 27.73 -1.40 0.65
CA PHE A 155 26.71 -0.36 0.69
C PHE A 155 26.59 0.21 2.11
N LYS A 156 26.99 1.47 2.30
CA LYS A 156 27.06 2.16 3.61
C LYS A 156 26.60 3.61 3.50
N GLY A 157 26.37 4.25 4.65
CA GLY A 157 25.96 5.65 4.72
C GLY A 157 24.53 5.90 4.25
N TYR A 158 23.66 4.89 4.37
CA TYR A 158 22.22 5.00 4.14
C TYR A 158 21.46 5.52 5.38
N GLU A 159 21.99 5.30 6.58
CA GLU A 159 21.31 5.65 7.84
C GLU A 159 21.00 7.15 7.92
N GLY A 160 19.74 7.48 8.21
CA GLY A 160 19.25 8.85 8.32
C GLY A 160 18.98 9.57 7.00
N LYS A 161 19.29 8.96 5.84
CA LYS A 161 18.89 9.50 4.53
C LYS A 161 17.43 9.17 4.24
N SER A 162 16.77 9.94 3.38
CA SER A 162 15.40 9.63 2.96
C SER A 162 15.34 8.33 2.15
N CYS A 163 14.24 7.57 2.25
CA CYS A 163 14.01 6.35 1.46
C CYS A 163 14.23 6.60 -0.04
N LYS A 164 13.74 7.74 -0.53
CA LYS A 164 13.94 8.23 -1.90
C LYS A 164 15.40 8.16 -2.35
N ALA A 165 16.29 8.82 -1.61
CA ALA A 165 17.71 8.91 -1.97
C ALA A 165 18.43 7.56 -1.87
N VAL A 166 17.99 6.70 -0.93
CA VAL A 166 18.55 5.36 -0.77
C VAL A 166 18.09 4.45 -1.90
N VAL A 167 16.81 4.46 -2.27
CA VAL A 167 16.28 3.71 -3.43
C VAL A 167 16.99 4.13 -4.71
N ASP A 168 17.24 5.41 -4.95
CA ASP A 168 18.04 5.85 -6.11
C ASP A 168 19.43 5.24 -6.14
N SER A 169 20.11 5.29 -4.98
CA SER A 169 21.47 4.75 -4.86
C SER A 169 21.49 3.24 -5.07
N LEU A 170 20.45 2.54 -4.62
CA LEU A 170 20.29 1.10 -4.82
C LEU A 170 20.00 0.76 -6.29
N LEU A 171 19.11 1.48 -6.97
CA LEU A 171 18.81 1.25 -8.38
C LEU A 171 20.03 1.48 -9.29
N VAL A 172 20.82 2.52 -9.01
CA VAL A 172 22.10 2.73 -9.70
C VAL A 172 23.04 1.56 -9.45
N LEU A 173 23.17 1.12 -8.20
CA LEU A 173 24.04 0.00 -7.84
C LEU A 173 23.61 -1.31 -8.52
N VAL A 174 22.30 -1.58 -8.59
CA VAL A 174 21.72 -2.75 -9.24
C VAL A 174 21.98 -2.71 -10.75
N ASN A 175 21.78 -1.55 -11.37
CA ASN A 175 22.08 -1.35 -12.79
C ASN A 175 23.58 -1.54 -13.10
N ASP A 176 24.46 -0.94 -12.30
CA ASP A 176 25.92 -1.06 -12.48
C ASP A 176 26.40 -2.51 -12.32
N ALA A 177 25.68 -3.32 -11.56
CA ALA A 177 25.91 -4.76 -11.43
C ALA A 177 25.29 -5.61 -12.57
N GLY A 178 24.55 -4.98 -13.48
CA GLY A 178 24.03 -5.60 -14.71
C GLY A 178 22.65 -6.23 -14.59
N TYR A 179 21.98 -6.09 -13.45
CA TYR A 179 20.68 -6.74 -13.19
C TYR A 179 19.48 -6.08 -13.88
N LEU A 180 19.61 -4.84 -14.35
CA LEU A 180 18.56 -4.12 -15.09
C LEU A 180 18.80 -4.09 -16.61
N ILE A 181 19.79 -4.84 -17.11
CA ILE A 181 20.07 -4.91 -18.54
C ILE A 181 19.05 -5.86 -19.19
N ASP A 182 18.49 -5.45 -20.34
CA ASP A 182 17.58 -6.28 -21.12
C ASP A 182 18.30 -7.57 -21.55
N GLU A 183 17.76 -8.72 -21.15
CA GLU A 183 18.19 -10.02 -21.68
C GLU A 183 17.48 -10.31 -23.00
N ILE A 184 18.16 -11.05 -23.87
CA ILE A 184 17.75 -11.31 -25.26
C ILE A 184 16.51 -12.21 -25.35
N ASP A 185 16.08 -12.84 -24.23
CA ASP A 185 15.09 -13.92 -24.19
C ASP A 185 13.65 -13.53 -23.78
N GLY A 186 13.31 -12.24 -23.81
CA GLY A 186 11.90 -11.82 -23.84
C GLY A 186 11.14 -11.79 -22.51
N GLU A 187 11.84 -11.88 -21.37
CA GLU A 187 11.31 -11.53 -20.05
C GLU A 187 11.36 -10.01 -19.85
N ASN A 188 10.23 -9.41 -19.47
CA ASN A 188 10.22 -7.99 -19.12
C ASN A 188 10.81 -7.82 -17.72
N LYS A 189 11.73 -6.86 -17.55
CA LYS A 189 12.26 -6.56 -16.22
C LYS A 189 11.20 -5.80 -15.43
N VAL A 190 10.70 -6.41 -14.37
CA VAL A 190 9.72 -5.79 -13.46
C VAL A 190 10.41 -5.38 -12.16
N ILE A 191 10.17 -4.15 -11.73
CA ILE A 191 10.55 -3.65 -10.42
C ILE A 191 9.31 -3.56 -9.54
N VAL A 192 9.25 -4.41 -8.52
CA VAL A 192 8.20 -4.35 -7.50
C VAL A 192 8.69 -3.53 -6.32
N ILE A 193 7.98 -2.44 -6.00
CA ILE A 193 8.20 -1.64 -4.79
C ILE A 193 7.03 -1.89 -3.85
N GLN A 194 7.29 -2.64 -2.78
CA GLN A 194 6.27 -3.06 -1.82
C GLN A 194 6.43 -2.32 -0.50
N LEU A 195 5.35 -1.75 0.00
CA LEU A 195 5.22 -1.35 1.39
C LEU A 195 4.76 -2.56 2.20
N GLU A 196 5.66 -3.15 3.01
CA GLU A 196 5.33 -4.41 3.72
C GLU A 196 4.15 -4.25 4.67
N ALA A 197 3.32 -5.30 4.77
CA ALA A 197 2.15 -5.32 5.63
C ALA A 197 2.47 -4.90 7.08
N GLY A 198 1.69 -3.95 7.59
CA GLY A 198 1.89 -3.37 8.93
C GLY A 198 2.90 -2.22 9.00
N SER A 199 3.55 -1.87 7.88
CA SER A 199 4.33 -0.65 7.74
C SER A 199 3.42 0.57 7.70
N MET A 200 3.92 1.73 8.17
CA MET A 200 3.19 2.99 8.08
C MET A 200 3.87 3.92 7.08
N ALA A 201 3.15 4.38 6.06
CA ALA A 201 3.64 5.42 5.18
C ALA A 201 3.90 6.73 5.99
N PRO A 202 5.08 7.36 5.90
CA PRO A 202 5.41 8.58 6.64
C PRO A 202 4.47 9.77 6.36
N LYS A 203 3.93 9.82 5.15
CA LYS A 203 3.04 10.87 4.65
C LYS A 203 2.17 10.34 3.50
N GLU A 204 1.07 11.02 3.22
CA GLU A 204 0.31 10.82 1.99
C GLU A 204 1.21 11.08 0.76
N GLY A 205 1.07 10.27 -0.29
CA GLY A 205 1.89 10.40 -1.49
C GLY A 205 3.29 9.79 -1.37
N PHE A 206 3.61 9.11 -0.25
CA PHE A 206 4.96 8.59 -0.01
C PHE A 206 5.38 7.54 -1.05
N MET A 207 4.50 6.58 -1.35
CA MET A 207 4.81 5.52 -2.30
C MET A 207 4.82 6.04 -3.74
N GLU A 208 3.93 6.99 -4.07
CA GLU A 208 3.90 7.68 -5.36
C GLU A 208 5.17 8.47 -5.59
N GLU A 209 5.67 9.18 -4.56
CA GLU A 209 6.95 9.89 -4.65
C GLU A 209 8.09 8.89 -4.87
N LEU A 210 8.09 7.76 -4.17
CA LEU A 210 9.13 6.74 -4.28
C LEU A 210 9.15 6.10 -5.67
N GLU A 211 7.99 5.71 -6.18
CA GLU A 211 7.80 5.12 -7.52
C GLU A 211 8.18 6.12 -8.62
N SER A 212 7.67 7.35 -8.56
CA SER A 212 8.00 8.40 -9.54
C SER A 212 9.50 8.69 -9.56
N ASN A 213 10.12 8.70 -8.39
CA ASN A 213 11.56 8.88 -8.26
C ASN A 213 12.35 7.71 -8.86
N ALA A 214 11.97 6.47 -8.54
CA ALA A 214 12.57 5.28 -9.11
C ALA A 214 12.47 5.25 -10.65
N LYS A 215 11.28 5.57 -11.19
CA LYS A 215 11.04 5.72 -12.63
C LYS A 215 11.98 6.75 -13.28
N ASN A 216 12.18 7.90 -12.64
CA ASN A 216 13.10 8.93 -13.13
C ASN A 216 14.56 8.44 -13.11
N THR A 217 14.96 7.72 -12.07
CA THR A 217 16.30 7.17 -11.94
C THR A 217 16.59 6.15 -13.03
N VAL A 218 15.74 5.15 -13.22
CA VAL A 218 15.97 4.14 -14.28
C VAL A 218 15.92 4.74 -15.69
N LYS A 219 15.05 5.74 -15.91
CA LYS A 219 15.04 6.49 -17.17
C LYS A 219 16.37 7.19 -17.45
N SER A 220 17.03 7.72 -16.42
CA SER A 220 18.35 8.35 -16.55
C SER A 220 19.48 7.34 -16.79
N LEU A 221 19.25 6.08 -16.43
CA LEU A 221 20.13 4.94 -16.69
C LEU A 221 19.89 4.30 -18.06
N GLU A 222 18.96 4.84 -18.85
CA GLU A 222 18.57 4.35 -20.18
C GLU A 222 17.98 2.93 -20.20
N VAL A 223 17.48 2.45 -19.05
CA VAL A 223 16.73 1.18 -18.93
C VAL A 223 15.24 1.45 -18.72
N LYS A 224 14.38 0.50 -19.12
CA LYS A 224 12.92 0.68 -19.11
C LYS A 224 12.18 -0.51 -18.47
N PRO A 225 12.44 -0.81 -17.19
CA PRO A 225 11.67 -1.81 -16.49
C PRO A 225 10.21 -1.34 -16.29
N GLU A 226 9.30 -2.30 -16.20
CA GLU A 226 7.94 -2.06 -15.73
C GLU A 226 7.95 -1.90 -14.20
N PHE A 227 7.05 -1.09 -13.66
CA PHE A 227 6.99 -0.83 -12.22
C PHE A 227 5.66 -1.27 -11.64
N ILE A 228 5.73 -2.12 -10.63
CA ILE A 228 4.57 -2.50 -9.83
C ILE A 228 4.73 -1.95 -8.42
N LYS A 229 3.68 -1.32 -7.93
CA LYS A 229 3.57 -0.88 -6.54
C LYS A 229 2.64 -1.82 -5.79
N ILE A 230 3.04 -2.21 -4.58
CA ILE A 230 2.21 -2.95 -3.62
C ILE A 230 2.09 -2.12 -2.35
N GLU A 231 0.86 -1.78 -1.97
CA GLU A 231 0.54 -1.02 -0.76
C GLU A 231 -0.65 -1.60 -0.01
N ASP A 232 -1.11 -0.93 1.05
CA ASP A 232 -2.14 -1.44 1.98
C ASP A 232 -3.40 -1.99 1.30
N LYS A 233 -3.80 -1.42 0.15
CA LYS A 233 -4.99 -1.83 -0.62
C LYS A 233 -4.80 -3.12 -1.42
N ASP A 234 -3.56 -3.54 -1.63
CA ASP A 234 -3.18 -4.66 -2.48
C ASP A 234 -2.98 -5.96 -1.68
N TYR A 235 -3.26 -5.93 -0.38
CA TYR A 235 -3.25 -7.10 0.51
C TYR A 235 -4.64 -7.71 0.67
N ASP A 236 -4.73 -9.04 0.65
CA ASP A 236 -5.99 -9.77 0.83
C ASP A 236 -6.46 -9.69 2.28
N ILE A 237 -7.47 -8.85 2.52
CA ILE A 237 -8.07 -8.62 3.83
C ILE A 237 -8.74 -9.87 4.42
N LYS A 238 -9.00 -10.91 3.62
CA LYS A 238 -9.57 -12.19 4.07
C LYS A 238 -8.74 -12.83 5.19
N TYR A 239 -7.42 -12.63 5.16
CA TYR A 239 -6.49 -13.20 6.13
C TYR A 239 -6.09 -12.19 7.22
N ASN A 240 -6.72 -11.02 7.26
CA ASN A 240 -6.56 -10.10 8.39
C ASN A 240 -7.07 -10.75 9.67
N THR A 241 -6.28 -10.63 10.73
CA THR A 241 -6.71 -10.97 12.09
C THR A 241 -6.80 -9.71 12.93
N SER A 242 -7.50 -9.77 14.05
CA SER A 242 -7.54 -8.65 15.00
C SER A 242 -6.16 -8.27 15.57
N ALA A 243 -5.14 -9.12 15.39
CA ALA A 243 -3.79 -8.93 15.92
C ALA A 243 -2.75 -8.56 14.84
N LYS A 244 -3.02 -8.83 13.56
CA LYS A 244 -2.05 -8.67 12.47
C LYS A 244 -2.76 -8.48 11.13
N PRO A 245 -2.31 -7.53 10.29
CA PRO A 245 -2.74 -7.47 8.89
C PRO A 245 -2.28 -8.73 8.13
N SER A 246 -2.98 -9.03 7.05
CA SER A 246 -2.59 -10.02 6.06
C SER A 246 -1.29 -9.62 5.42
N GLU A 247 -0.44 -10.61 5.17
CA GLU A 247 0.82 -10.44 4.43
C GLU A 247 0.69 -10.92 2.98
N PHE A 248 -0.46 -11.51 2.61
CA PHE A 248 -0.69 -12.03 1.28
C PHE A 248 -1.24 -10.95 0.37
N ILE A 249 -0.61 -10.73 -0.78
CA ILE A 249 -1.15 -9.88 -1.84
C ILE A 249 -2.43 -10.48 -2.40
N THR A 250 -3.29 -9.69 -3.04
CA THR A 250 -4.48 -10.23 -3.69
C THR A 250 -4.15 -10.96 -4.99
N LEU A 251 -5.06 -11.83 -5.44
CA LEU A 251 -4.97 -12.47 -6.76
C LEU A 251 -4.89 -11.43 -7.88
N GLU A 252 -5.65 -10.34 -7.79
CA GLU A 252 -5.62 -9.27 -8.79
C GLU A 252 -4.24 -8.60 -8.88
N LYS A 253 -3.57 -8.42 -7.73
CA LYS A 253 -2.20 -7.90 -7.71
C LYS A 253 -1.21 -8.91 -8.30
N ALA A 254 -1.37 -10.21 -8.02
CA ALA A 254 -0.54 -11.25 -8.62
C ALA A 254 -0.71 -11.31 -10.14
N ILE A 255 -1.95 -11.19 -10.64
CA ILE A 255 -2.26 -11.10 -12.08
C ILE A 255 -1.59 -9.87 -12.71
N GLU A 256 -1.67 -8.69 -12.08
CA GLU A 256 -0.99 -7.48 -12.55
C GLU A 256 0.52 -7.69 -12.69
N ILE A 257 1.15 -8.37 -11.73
CA ILE A 257 2.58 -8.71 -11.76
C ILE A 257 2.90 -9.68 -12.90
N ALA A 258 2.15 -10.76 -13.05
CA ALA A 258 2.41 -11.77 -14.09
C ALA A 258 2.26 -11.19 -15.51
N LEU A 259 1.24 -10.36 -15.72
CA LEU A 259 1.03 -9.66 -16.99
C LEU A 259 2.17 -8.67 -17.30
N ALA A 260 2.61 -7.90 -16.30
CA ALA A 260 3.75 -7.01 -16.42
C ALA A 260 5.04 -7.77 -16.78
N TYR A 261 5.29 -8.90 -16.13
CA TYR A 261 6.45 -9.76 -16.37
C TYR A 261 6.44 -10.36 -17.78
N SER A 262 5.25 -10.71 -18.26
CA SER A 262 5.02 -11.27 -19.60
C SER A 262 4.97 -10.23 -20.71
N ASN A 263 4.95 -8.93 -20.36
CA ASN A 263 4.68 -7.82 -21.27
C ASN A 263 3.36 -8.00 -22.04
N ILE A 264 2.32 -8.48 -21.36
CA ILE A 264 0.99 -8.71 -21.90
C ILE A 264 0.02 -7.73 -21.24
N TRP A 265 -0.84 -7.12 -22.06
CA TRP A 265 -1.89 -6.25 -21.54
C TRP A 265 -3.03 -7.13 -21.03
N ALA A 266 -3.69 -6.73 -19.94
CA ALA A 266 -4.74 -7.55 -19.32
C ALA A 266 -5.85 -7.96 -20.29
N GLU A 267 -6.14 -7.13 -21.28
CA GLU A 267 -7.13 -7.40 -22.32
C GLU A 267 -6.71 -8.41 -23.38
N ASP A 268 -5.41 -8.68 -23.52
CA ASP A 268 -4.88 -9.65 -24.48
C ASP A 268 -4.68 -11.04 -23.85
N ALA A 269 -4.89 -11.17 -22.54
CA ALA A 269 -4.67 -12.39 -21.77
C ALA A 269 -5.97 -13.16 -21.52
N ILE A 270 -5.94 -14.46 -21.83
CA ILE A 270 -7.02 -15.41 -21.52
C ILE A 270 -6.50 -16.38 -20.47
N PHE A 271 -6.94 -16.22 -19.22
CA PHE A 271 -6.51 -17.08 -18.11
C PHE A 271 -7.21 -18.44 -18.15
N GLU A 272 -6.41 -19.50 -18.21
CA GLU A 272 -6.84 -20.89 -18.11
C GLU A 272 -6.86 -21.33 -16.64
N GLU A 273 -5.87 -20.90 -15.86
CA GLU A 273 -5.72 -21.25 -14.45
C GLU A 273 -5.35 -20.04 -13.58
N LYS A 274 -5.95 -20.00 -12.38
CA LYS A 274 -5.72 -18.98 -11.33
C LYS A 274 -5.83 -19.66 -9.97
N GLU A 275 -4.78 -20.34 -9.56
CA GLU A 275 -4.76 -21.12 -8.32
C GLU A 275 -3.88 -20.47 -7.25
N TYR A 276 -4.22 -20.75 -5.99
CA TYR A 276 -3.41 -20.38 -4.84
C TYR A 276 -2.91 -21.69 -4.23
N ASP A 277 -1.61 -21.86 -4.16
CA ASP A 277 -0.99 -23.01 -3.52
C ASP A 277 0.02 -22.59 -2.45
N ILE A 278 0.38 -23.54 -1.60
CA ILE A 278 1.42 -23.40 -0.58
C ILE A 278 2.42 -24.53 -0.78
N ASP A 279 3.52 -24.23 -1.46
CA ASP A 279 4.65 -25.15 -1.60
C ASP A 279 5.72 -24.90 -0.52
N ASP A 280 6.13 -25.96 0.16
CA ASP A 280 7.10 -25.94 1.28
C ASP A 280 6.84 -24.85 2.35
N GLY A 281 5.56 -24.48 2.53
CA GLY A 281 5.14 -23.43 3.48
C GLY A 281 5.25 -22.00 2.96
N THR A 282 5.64 -21.82 1.70
CA THR A 282 5.65 -20.55 0.99
C THR A 282 4.40 -20.46 0.09
N PRO A 283 3.61 -19.40 0.20
CA PRO A 283 2.39 -19.27 -0.60
C PRO A 283 2.67 -18.67 -1.98
N TYR A 284 2.01 -19.20 -3.00
CA TYR A 284 2.13 -18.79 -4.39
C TYR A 284 0.76 -18.62 -5.05
N TYR A 285 0.72 -17.79 -6.07
CA TYR A 285 -0.33 -17.78 -7.08
C TYR A 285 0.23 -18.39 -8.36
N GLU A 286 -0.39 -19.49 -8.79
CA GLU A 286 -0.11 -20.17 -10.05
C GLU A 286 -1.08 -19.61 -11.10
N LEU A 287 -0.51 -19.07 -12.17
CA LEU A 287 -1.23 -18.36 -13.22
C LEU A 287 -0.86 -18.94 -14.58
N GLU A 288 -1.82 -19.56 -15.25
CA GLU A 288 -1.70 -20.03 -16.63
C GLU A 288 -2.61 -19.21 -17.53
N PHE A 289 -2.05 -18.63 -18.60
CA PHE A 289 -2.84 -17.86 -19.56
C PHE A 289 -2.25 -17.89 -20.96
N THR A 290 -3.11 -17.70 -21.95
CA THR A 290 -2.70 -17.55 -23.35
C THR A 290 -2.79 -16.10 -23.80
N ALA A 291 -1.81 -15.68 -24.59
CA ALA A 291 -1.81 -14.38 -25.25
C ALA A 291 -0.90 -14.41 -26.49
N ASN A 292 -1.32 -13.73 -27.57
CA ASN A 292 -0.50 -13.55 -28.78
C ASN A 292 0.08 -14.86 -29.37
N GLY A 293 -0.64 -15.99 -29.23
CA GLY A 293 -0.22 -17.31 -29.73
C GLY A 293 0.82 -18.04 -28.87
N TYR A 294 0.96 -17.62 -27.61
CA TYR A 294 1.80 -18.26 -26.60
C TYR A 294 0.97 -18.65 -25.37
N GLU A 295 1.39 -19.73 -24.72
CA GLU A 295 1.00 -20.13 -23.36
C GLU A 295 2.05 -19.57 -22.39
N PHE A 296 1.58 -18.99 -21.30
CA PHE A 296 2.40 -18.42 -20.23
C PHE A 296 2.04 -19.09 -18.92
N GLU A 297 3.06 -19.52 -18.19
CA GLU A 297 2.94 -20.03 -16.83
C GLU A 297 3.76 -19.14 -15.91
N CYS A 298 3.16 -18.68 -14.82
CA CYS A 298 3.80 -17.79 -13.85
C CYS A 298 3.49 -18.25 -12.42
N GLU A 299 4.53 -18.43 -11.61
CA GLU A 299 4.39 -18.56 -10.16
C GLU A 299 4.76 -17.25 -9.47
N VAL A 300 3.78 -16.60 -8.84
CA VAL A 300 3.97 -15.34 -8.12
C VAL A 300 3.90 -15.58 -6.61
N ASN A 301 4.99 -15.32 -5.90
CA ASN A 301 5.05 -15.44 -4.45
C ASN A 301 4.04 -14.46 -3.79
N ALA A 302 3.11 -15.00 -3.01
CA ALA A 302 2.02 -14.22 -2.46
C ALA A 302 2.44 -13.26 -1.34
N LEU A 303 3.63 -13.40 -0.75
CA LEU A 303 4.12 -12.51 0.31
C LEU A 303 4.78 -11.25 -0.24
N ASN A 304 5.54 -11.38 -1.33
CA ASN A 304 6.39 -10.31 -1.85
C ASN A 304 6.17 -9.94 -3.31
N GLY A 305 5.31 -10.66 -4.04
CA GLY A 305 5.05 -10.43 -5.45
C GLY A 305 6.19 -10.83 -6.38
N LYS A 306 7.15 -11.66 -5.90
CA LYS A 306 8.26 -12.14 -6.73
C LYS A 306 7.76 -13.21 -7.70
N VAL A 307 8.07 -13.06 -8.97
CA VAL A 307 7.94 -14.17 -9.94
C VAL A 307 9.08 -15.14 -9.70
N VAL A 308 8.77 -16.38 -9.29
CA VAL A 308 9.76 -17.42 -8.99
C VAL A 308 9.92 -18.43 -10.11
N GLU A 309 8.87 -18.59 -10.91
CA GLU A 309 8.84 -19.42 -12.12
C GLU A 309 8.11 -18.65 -13.23
N PHE A 310 8.67 -18.73 -14.43
CA PHE A 310 8.13 -18.10 -15.64
C PHE A 310 8.44 -18.99 -16.84
N GLU A 311 7.40 -19.49 -17.49
CA GLU A 311 7.53 -20.21 -18.75
C GLU A 311 6.72 -19.54 -19.86
N LYS A 312 7.25 -19.60 -21.07
CA LYS A 312 6.59 -19.10 -22.28
C LYS A 312 6.77 -20.12 -23.40
N GLU A 313 5.68 -20.80 -23.75
CA GLU A 313 5.66 -21.78 -24.83
C GLU A 313 4.79 -21.30 -26.00
N LYS A 314 5.09 -21.76 -27.20
CA LYS A 314 4.21 -21.53 -28.35
C LYS A 314 3.01 -22.47 -28.23
N SER A 315 1.79 -21.95 -28.28
CA SER A 315 0.58 -22.75 -28.05
C SER A 315 0.47 -23.91 -29.04
N LYS A 316 0.19 -25.11 -28.54
CA LYS A 316 0.15 -26.35 -29.35
C LYS A 316 -1.24 -26.59 -29.95
N SER A 317 -1.70 -25.72 -30.86
CA SER A 317 -2.92 -26.00 -31.64
C SER A 317 -2.66 -27.09 -32.70
N GLY A 318 -3.35 -28.22 -32.58
CA GLY A 318 -3.24 -29.39 -33.46
C GLY A 318 -4.22 -29.38 -34.65
N THR A 319 -3.67 -29.51 -35.86
CA THR A 319 -4.28 -29.99 -37.12
C THR A 319 -5.54 -29.31 -37.68
N ALA A 320 -5.35 -28.31 -38.54
CA ALA A 320 -5.79 -28.26 -39.94
C ALA A 320 -5.12 -27.05 -40.61
N ASP A 321 -4.53 -27.26 -41.80
CA ASP A 321 -3.88 -26.31 -42.73
C ASP A 321 -3.44 -24.93 -42.20
N GLU A 322 -2.13 -24.67 -42.29
CA GLU A 322 -1.43 -23.40 -42.03
C GLU A 322 -2.30 -22.13 -42.09
N ILE A 323 -2.81 -21.70 -40.93
CA ILE A 323 -3.04 -20.28 -40.66
C ILE A 323 -1.96 -19.89 -39.67
N LYS A 324 -1.01 -19.08 -40.13
CA LYS A 324 0.13 -18.66 -39.35
C LYS A 324 -0.29 -17.53 -38.39
N PRO A 325 0.39 -17.33 -37.26
CA PRO A 325 0.12 -16.20 -36.35
C PRO A 325 0.22 -14.82 -37.02
N GLU A 326 0.94 -14.72 -38.14
CA GLU A 326 1.03 -13.53 -39.01
C GLU A 326 -0.21 -13.30 -39.89
N ASP A 327 -1.15 -14.24 -39.91
CA ASP A 327 -2.42 -14.16 -40.64
C ASP A 327 -3.57 -13.65 -39.75
N PHE A 328 -3.37 -13.51 -38.43
CA PHE A 328 -4.33 -12.93 -37.49
C PHE A 328 -3.90 -11.53 -37.07
N ILE A 329 -4.86 -10.62 -37.01
CA ILE A 329 -4.67 -9.32 -36.37
C ILE A 329 -4.69 -9.51 -34.84
N SER A 330 -3.88 -8.74 -34.10
CA SER A 330 -4.00 -8.68 -32.64
C SER A 330 -5.34 -8.04 -32.21
N LEU A 331 -5.78 -8.27 -30.97
CA LEU A 331 -6.97 -7.59 -30.43
C LEU A 331 -6.84 -6.06 -30.53
N ASN A 332 -5.64 -5.51 -30.31
CA ASN A 332 -5.39 -4.07 -30.48
C ASN A 332 -5.49 -3.62 -31.94
N GLU A 333 -5.09 -4.44 -32.90
CA GLU A 333 -5.33 -4.17 -34.31
C GLU A 333 -6.82 -4.28 -34.68
N ALA A 334 -7.53 -5.27 -34.11
CA ALA A 334 -8.97 -5.43 -34.26
C ALA A 334 -9.74 -4.22 -33.72
N LYS A 335 -9.42 -3.76 -32.50
CA LYS A 335 -9.99 -2.53 -31.93
C LYS A 335 -9.72 -1.32 -32.81
N LYS A 336 -8.48 -1.15 -33.29
CA LYS A 336 -8.15 -0.02 -34.20
C LYS A 336 -8.97 -0.08 -35.48
N ILE A 337 -9.17 -1.27 -36.05
CA ILE A 337 -10.00 -1.46 -37.25
C ILE A 337 -11.46 -1.12 -36.95
N ALA A 338 -12.03 -1.62 -35.85
CA ALA A 338 -13.41 -1.33 -35.43
C ALA A 338 -13.63 0.17 -35.17
N LEU A 339 -12.69 0.85 -34.50
CA LEU A 339 -12.75 2.30 -34.26
C LEU A 339 -12.62 3.12 -35.55
N ILE A 340 -11.74 2.72 -36.46
CA ILE A 340 -11.60 3.36 -37.77
C ILE A 340 -12.91 3.20 -38.57
N ASP A 341 -13.51 2.01 -38.57
CA ASP A 341 -14.74 1.73 -39.29
C ASP A 341 -15.94 2.49 -38.70
N ALA A 342 -16.05 2.51 -37.36
CA ALA A 342 -17.05 3.29 -36.64
C ALA A 342 -16.79 4.81 -36.68
N ASN A 343 -15.64 5.24 -37.19
CA ASN A 343 -15.17 6.63 -37.20
C ASN A 343 -15.20 7.25 -35.78
N VAL A 344 -14.72 6.49 -34.81
CA VAL A 344 -14.63 6.84 -33.39
C VAL A 344 -13.16 7.06 -33.02
N ASN A 345 -12.86 8.12 -32.27
CA ASN A 345 -11.54 8.32 -31.71
C ASN A 345 -11.34 7.37 -30.52
N GLU A 346 -10.18 6.73 -30.43
CA GLU A 346 -9.82 5.80 -29.36
C GLU A 346 -10.03 6.40 -27.95
N ALA A 347 -9.77 7.70 -27.78
CA ALA A 347 -9.98 8.39 -26.51
C ALA A 347 -11.46 8.53 -26.09
N ASP A 348 -12.39 8.37 -27.03
CA ASP A 348 -13.83 8.53 -26.83
C ASP A 348 -14.58 7.18 -26.77
N ALA A 349 -13.86 6.06 -26.92
CA ALA A 349 -14.41 4.72 -26.94
C ALA A 349 -14.21 3.99 -25.61
N ARG A 350 -15.20 3.18 -25.23
CA ARG A 350 -15.14 2.28 -24.09
C ARG A 350 -15.61 0.89 -24.53
N PHE A 351 -14.69 -0.08 -24.58
CA PHE A 351 -15.02 -1.47 -24.89
C PHE A 351 -15.64 -2.13 -23.65
N ASP A 352 -16.82 -2.71 -23.83
CA ASP A 352 -17.66 -3.23 -22.75
C ASP A 352 -17.64 -4.77 -22.69
N ASP A 353 -17.37 -5.46 -23.82
CA ASP A 353 -17.10 -6.91 -23.88
C ASP A 353 -16.00 -7.24 -24.93
N LYS A 354 -15.26 -8.32 -24.70
CA LYS A 354 -14.14 -8.77 -25.56
C LYS A 354 -14.09 -10.30 -25.57
N GLU A 355 -14.69 -10.92 -26.57
CA GLU A 355 -14.60 -12.37 -26.76
C GLU A 355 -13.77 -12.69 -28.02
N PHE A 356 -12.79 -13.58 -27.85
CA PHE A 356 -12.16 -14.28 -28.97
C PHE A 356 -12.95 -15.58 -29.15
N ASP A 357 -13.65 -15.72 -30.28
CA ASP A 357 -14.49 -16.88 -30.55
C ASP A 357 -14.10 -17.54 -31.88
N LEU A 358 -14.57 -18.78 -32.07
CA LEU A 358 -14.32 -19.65 -33.20
C LEU A 358 -15.66 -19.99 -33.88
N ASP A 359 -16.03 -19.27 -34.93
CA ASP A 359 -17.19 -19.64 -35.76
C ASP A 359 -16.74 -20.63 -36.84
N ASP A 360 -17.22 -21.87 -36.74
CA ASP A 360 -16.93 -22.98 -37.66
C ASP A 360 -15.41 -23.17 -37.93
N GLY A 361 -14.58 -22.91 -36.91
CA GLY A 361 -13.12 -23.00 -36.98
C GLY A 361 -12.42 -21.75 -37.53
N THR A 362 -13.16 -20.68 -37.82
CA THR A 362 -12.61 -19.37 -38.20
C THR A 362 -12.53 -18.48 -36.95
N PRO A 363 -11.34 -18.07 -36.51
CA PRO A 363 -11.22 -17.17 -35.37
C PRO A 363 -11.65 -15.76 -35.75
N TYR A 364 -12.45 -15.14 -34.89
CA TYR A 364 -12.83 -13.74 -34.99
C TYR A 364 -12.83 -13.08 -33.61
N TYR A 365 -12.76 -11.75 -33.60
CA TYR A 365 -13.01 -10.96 -32.40
C TYR A 365 -14.44 -10.47 -32.45
N GLU A 366 -15.19 -10.66 -31.37
CA GLU A 366 -16.44 -9.96 -31.12
C GLU A 366 -16.14 -8.76 -30.24
N LEU A 367 -16.37 -7.56 -30.78
CA LEU A 367 -16.06 -6.31 -30.12
C LEU A 367 -17.33 -5.52 -29.85
N GLU A 368 -17.67 -5.36 -28.57
CA GLU A 368 -18.72 -4.42 -28.14
C GLU A 368 -18.08 -3.19 -27.51
N PHE A 369 -18.45 -1.99 -27.99
CA PHE A 369 -18.01 -0.74 -27.38
C PHE A 369 -19.03 0.39 -27.44
N THR A 370 -18.97 1.26 -26.45
CA THR A 370 -19.74 2.50 -26.38
C THR A 370 -18.89 3.72 -26.74
N ALA A 371 -19.42 4.60 -27.57
CA ALA A 371 -18.79 5.88 -27.88
C ALA A 371 -19.84 6.96 -28.20
N ASN A 372 -19.65 8.17 -27.67
CA ASN A 372 -20.56 9.31 -27.89
C ASN A 372 -22.05 9.01 -27.58
N GLY A 373 -22.32 8.08 -26.66
CA GLY A 373 -23.67 7.65 -26.29
C GLY A 373 -24.33 6.68 -27.27
N LEU A 374 -23.55 6.04 -28.15
CA LEU A 374 -23.97 4.96 -29.04
C LEU A 374 -23.23 3.67 -28.68
N GLU A 375 -23.88 2.52 -28.89
CA GLU A 375 -23.31 1.16 -28.79
C GLU A 375 -22.96 0.65 -30.19
N TYR A 376 -21.83 -0.06 -30.28
CA TYR A 376 -21.26 -0.61 -31.50
C TYR A 376 -20.90 -2.08 -31.25
N GLU A 377 -21.19 -2.93 -32.22
CA GLU A 377 -20.92 -4.38 -32.22
C GLU A 377 -20.21 -4.71 -33.54
N TYR A 378 -19.06 -5.37 -33.47
CA TYR A 378 -18.14 -5.60 -34.58
C TYR A 378 -17.58 -7.01 -34.61
#